data_AF-A0A818JRJ5-F1
#
_entry.id   AF-A0A818JRJ5-F1
#
_cell.length_a   1.000
_cell.length_b   1.000
_cell.length_c   1.000
_cell.angle_alpha   90.00
_cell.angle_beta   90.00
_cell.angle_gamma   90.00
#
_symmetry.space_group_name_H-M   'P 1'
#
loop_
_entity.id
_entity.type
_entity.pdbx_description
1 polymer ?
#
loop_
_entity_poly.entity_id
_entity_poly.type
_entity_poly.pdbx_seq_one_letter_code
_entity_poly.pdbx_strand_id
1 'polypeptide(L)'
;HQVDNAPTFPEVLHNVESWLNERNLLSSNKRRCAFATDGPWDFAKFLRMQCRFNSISYPRWAKKWINIRKEFANFYSLQRCGIGKMLESLGLIFDGRHHSGLDDSMNIARIALELIKDGCVLLLNDGVRASDPKFIDLNISNDKTEDLDEEESPQNDSLVVLDE
;
A
#
# COMPACT_ATOMS: atom_id res chain seq x y z
N HIS A 1 23.73 11.91 10.75
CA HIS A 1 23.48 12.21 12.18
C HIS A 1 22.04 12.07 12.66
N GLN A 2 20.99 12.30 11.87
CA GLN A 2 19.61 12.05 12.35
C GLN A 2 19.31 10.56 12.61
N VAL A 3 19.93 9.65 11.86
CA VAL A 3 19.70 8.20 11.98
C VAL A 3 20.42 7.55 13.17
N ASP A 4 21.50 8.15 13.67
CA ASP A 4 22.36 7.53 14.70
C ASP A 4 21.64 7.40 16.05
N ASN A 5 20.66 8.28 16.30
CA ASN A 5 19.85 8.30 17.52
C ASN A 5 18.39 7.86 17.28
N ALA A 6 18.09 7.33 16.09
CA ALA A 6 16.74 6.88 15.76
C ALA A 6 16.45 5.51 16.42
N PRO A 7 15.18 5.24 16.80
CA PRO A 7 14.80 3.90 17.24
C PRO A 7 15.03 2.87 16.13
N THR A 8 15.22 1.62 16.54
CA THR A 8 15.39 0.50 15.63
C THR A 8 14.10 0.22 14.85
N PHE A 9 14.21 -0.47 13.72
CA PHE A 9 13.03 -0.82 12.92
C PHE A 9 11.95 -1.58 13.72
N PRO A 10 12.26 -2.61 14.53
CA PRO A 10 11.26 -3.28 15.36
C PRO A 10 10.49 -2.32 16.27
N GLU A 11 11.19 -1.38 16.92
CA GLU A 11 10.58 -0.38 17.79
C GLU A 11 9.67 0.57 17.02
N VAL A 12 10.14 1.08 15.86
CA VAL A 12 9.32 1.96 15.01
C VAL A 12 8.09 1.21 14.46
N LEU A 13 8.24 -0.05 14.03
CA LEU A 13 7.14 -0.87 13.55
C LEU A 13 6.09 -1.07 14.64
N HIS A 14 6.52 -1.40 15.86
CA HIS A 14 5.63 -1.51 17.00
C HIS A 14 4.88 -0.20 17.30
N ASN A 15 5.57 0.94 17.24
CA ASN A 15 4.96 2.25 17.44
C ASN A 15 3.91 2.57 16.36
N VAL A 16 4.19 2.22 15.10
CA VAL A 16 3.22 2.37 14.00
C VAL A 16 1.99 1.49 14.23
N GLU A 17 2.17 0.23 14.61
CA GLU A 17 1.07 -0.69 14.87
C GLU A 17 0.20 -0.23 16.05
N SER A 18 0.83 0.26 17.12
CA SER A 18 0.12 0.86 18.27
C SER A 18 -0.71 2.07 17.83
N TRP A 19 -0.12 3.00 17.05
CA TRP A 19 -0.83 4.17 16.53
C TRP A 19 -2.02 3.80 15.62
N LEU A 20 -1.87 2.77 14.78
CA LEU A 20 -2.96 2.27 13.91
C LEU A 20 -4.09 1.64 14.74
N ASN A 21 -3.75 0.88 15.78
CA ASN A 21 -4.70 0.22 16.68
C ASN A 21 -5.50 1.22 17.51
N GLU A 22 -4.84 2.22 18.10
CA GLU A 22 -5.49 3.30 18.86
C GLU A 22 -6.54 4.03 18.03
N ARG A 23 -6.31 4.14 16.72
CA ARG A 23 -7.22 4.77 15.75
C ARG A 23 -8.26 3.81 15.17
N ASN A 24 -8.29 2.56 15.63
CA ASN A 24 -9.16 1.49 15.14
C ASN A 24 -9.04 1.25 13.62
N LEU A 25 -7.84 1.47 13.05
CA LEU A 25 -7.59 1.32 11.61
C LEU A 25 -7.30 -0.13 11.21
N LEU A 26 -6.81 -0.96 12.14
CA LEU A 26 -6.60 -2.40 11.89
C LEU A 26 -7.83 -3.26 12.20
N SER A 27 -8.89 -2.67 12.75
CA SER A 27 -10.11 -3.39 13.13
C SER A 27 -11.09 -3.47 11.95
N SER A 28 -11.34 -4.67 11.45
CA SER A 28 -12.26 -4.95 10.33
C SER A 28 -13.70 -4.48 10.59
N ASN A 29 -14.09 -4.31 11.84
CA ASN A 29 -15.49 -4.16 12.23
C ASN A 29 -15.95 -2.70 12.37
N LYS A 30 -15.06 -1.71 12.18
CA LYS A 30 -15.38 -0.30 12.47
C LYS A 30 -15.13 0.64 11.31
N ARG A 31 -13.98 0.53 10.64
CA ARG A 31 -13.62 1.41 9.52
C ARG A 31 -12.79 0.64 8.51
N ARG A 32 -13.20 0.71 7.23
CA ARG A 32 -12.37 0.24 6.13
C ARG A 32 -11.33 1.31 5.84
N CYS A 33 -10.06 1.00 5.99
CA CYS A 33 -8.95 1.84 5.54
C CYS A 33 -8.00 1.01 4.68
N ALA A 34 -7.21 1.70 3.87
CA ALA A 34 -6.14 1.11 3.07
C ALA A 34 -4.94 2.05 3.09
N PHE A 35 -3.75 1.48 3.01
CA PHE A 35 -2.55 2.24 2.73
C PHE A 35 -2.51 2.63 1.25
N ALA A 36 -1.90 3.76 0.95
CA ALA A 36 -1.67 4.25 -0.41
C ALA A 36 -0.19 4.59 -0.58
N THR A 37 0.41 4.22 -1.71
CA THR A 37 1.85 4.37 -1.99
C THR A 37 2.13 4.84 -3.41
N ASP A 38 3.31 5.42 -3.63
CA ASP A 38 3.82 5.82 -4.96
C ASP A 38 4.43 4.64 -5.73
N GLY A 39 3.65 3.58 -5.93
CA GLY A 39 4.13 2.36 -6.58
C GLY A 39 4.26 1.18 -5.62
N PRO A 40 4.85 0.07 -6.10
CA PRO A 40 4.86 -1.18 -5.33
C PRO A 40 6.02 -1.28 -4.31
N TRP A 41 7.03 -0.41 -4.39
CA TRP A 41 8.33 -0.68 -3.77
C TRP A 41 8.32 -0.57 -2.24
N ASP A 42 7.53 0.33 -1.66
CA ASP A 42 7.44 0.52 -0.20
C ASP A 42 7.09 -0.78 0.52
N PHE A 43 5.98 -1.40 0.13
CA PHE A 43 5.51 -2.64 0.75
C PHE A 43 6.16 -3.89 0.18
N ALA A 44 6.29 -3.99 -1.15
CA ALA A 44 6.74 -5.21 -1.79
C ALA A 44 8.25 -5.45 -1.67
N LYS A 45 9.04 -4.38 -1.51
CA LYS A 45 10.49 -4.48 -1.37
C LYS A 45 10.97 -3.97 -0.01
N PHE A 46 10.80 -2.69 0.31
CA PHE A 46 11.49 -2.08 1.45
C PHE A 46 11.02 -2.67 2.78
N LEU A 47 9.71 -2.64 3.05
CA LEU A 47 9.17 -3.23 4.28
C LEU A 47 9.50 -4.72 4.37
N ARG A 48 9.34 -5.47 3.27
CA ARG A 48 9.58 -6.91 3.24
C ARG A 48 11.02 -7.27 3.56
N MET A 49 11.99 -6.60 2.91
CA MET A 49 13.40 -6.82 3.19
C MET A 49 13.75 -6.45 4.63
N GLN A 50 13.16 -5.37 5.16
CA GLN A 50 13.42 -4.91 6.52
C GLN A 50 12.85 -5.88 7.56
N CYS A 51 11.65 -6.42 7.35
CA CYS A 51 11.08 -7.50 8.15
C CYS A 51 12.00 -8.74 8.14
N ARG A 52 12.44 -9.18 6.96
CA ARG A 52 13.35 -10.33 6.83
C ARG A 52 14.68 -10.09 7.55
N PHE A 53 15.29 -8.92 7.38
CA PHE A 53 16.56 -8.57 8.03
C PHE A 53 16.47 -8.64 9.57
N ASN A 54 15.32 -8.27 10.13
CA ASN A 54 15.07 -8.31 11.57
C ASN A 54 14.39 -9.60 12.05
N SER A 55 14.24 -10.62 11.18
CA SER A 55 13.50 -11.86 11.48
C SER A 55 12.08 -11.63 12.01
N ILE A 56 11.40 -10.61 11.49
CA ILE A 56 10.02 -10.25 11.82
C ILE A 56 9.09 -10.79 10.72
N SER A 57 7.95 -11.38 11.12
CA SER A 57 6.91 -11.80 10.19
C SER A 57 6.30 -10.60 9.45
N TYR A 58 6.08 -10.73 8.15
CA TYR A 58 5.53 -9.63 7.36
C TYR A 58 4.11 -9.27 7.83
N PRO A 59 3.83 -7.99 8.18
CA PRO A 59 2.55 -7.64 8.78
C PRO A 59 1.37 -7.89 7.85
N ARG A 60 0.31 -8.52 8.36
CA ARG A 60 -0.90 -8.85 7.57
C ARG A 60 -1.56 -7.59 6.97
N TRP A 61 -1.57 -6.49 7.71
CA TRP A 61 -2.15 -5.21 7.28
C TRP A 61 -1.41 -4.55 6.11
N ALA A 62 -0.16 -4.95 5.86
CA ALA A 62 0.67 -4.42 4.77
C ALA A 62 0.55 -5.23 3.46
N LYS A 63 -0.24 -6.31 3.43
CA LYS A 63 -0.26 -7.25 2.30
C LYS A 63 -0.94 -6.70 1.04
N LYS A 64 -1.83 -5.73 1.17
CA LYS A 64 -2.57 -5.11 0.05
C LYS A 64 -2.59 -3.59 0.26
N TRP A 65 -2.47 -2.84 -0.82
CA TRP A 65 -2.49 -1.38 -0.79
C TRP A 65 -3.04 -0.78 -2.08
N ILE A 66 -3.24 0.53 -2.08
CA ILE A 66 -3.57 1.34 -3.24
C ILE A 66 -2.27 1.86 -3.84
N ASN A 67 -1.94 1.45 -5.05
CA ASN A 67 -0.86 2.02 -5.83
C ASN A 67 -1.40 3.22 -6.61
N ILE A 68 -1.08 4.42 -6.12
CA ILE A 68 -1.61 5.69 -6.67
C ILE A 68 -1.16 5.90 -8.12
N ARG A 69 0.04 5.45 -8.49
CA ARG A 69 0.52 5.55 -9.89
C ARG A 69 -0.32 4.71 -10.85
N LYS A 70 -0.77 3.53 -10.42
CA LYS A 70 -1.68 2.69 -11.20
C LYS A 70 -3.04 3.36 -11.32
N GLU A 71 -3.58 3.81 -10.19
CA GLU A 71 -4.91 4.40 -10.12
C GLU A 71 -5.00 5.68 -10.96
N PHE A 72 -4.01 6.58 -10.83
CA PHE A 72 -3.92 7.82 -11.59
C PHE A 72 -3.86 7.56 -13.10
N ALA A 73 -2.98 6.65 -13.53
CA ALA A 73 -2.83 6.29 -14.94
C ALA A 73 -4.12 5.70 -15.52
N ASN A 74 -4.78 4.81 -14.77
CA ASN A 74 -6.02 4.18 -15.21
C ASN A 74 -7.16 5.21 -15.30
N PHE A 75 -7.33 6.04 -14.27
CA PHE A 75 -8.43 6.99 -14.17
C PHE A 75 -8.38 8.06 -15.26
N TYR A 76 -7.20 8.68 -15.48
CA TYR A 76 -7.03 9.70 -16.52
C TYR A 76 -6.66 9.13 -17.90
N SER A 77 -6.61 7.80 -18.07
CA SER A 77 -6.16 7.13 -19.31
C SER A 77 -4.78 7.58 -19.78
N LEU A 78 -3.84 7.72 -18.84
CA LEU A 78 -2.46 8.16 -19.06
C LEU A 78 -1.46 7.02 -18.89
N GLN A 79 -0.22 7.24 -19.35
CA GLN A 79 0.90 6.36 -18.97
C GLN A 79 1.29 6.58 -17.50
N ARG A 80 1.72 5.51 -16.84
CA ARG A 80 2.24 5.59 -15.46
C ARG A 80 3.45 6.50 -15.39
N CYS A 81 3.37 7.49 -14.52
CA CYS A 81 4.44 8.46 -14.27
C CYS A 81 4.74 8.55 -12.77
N GLY A 82 5.75 9.33 -12.39
CA GLY A 82 6.08 9.59 -10.98
C GLY A 82 5.34 10.82 -10.44
N ILE A 83 5.44 11.04 -9.12
CA ILE A 83 4.76 12.12 -8.38
C ILE A 83 4.81 13.47 -9.09
N GLY A 84 6.00 13.92 -9.52
CA GLY A 84 6.16 15.23 -10.15
C GLY A 84 5.29 15.43 -11.40
N LYS A 85 5.21 14.42 -12.27
CA LYS A 85 4.36 14.47 -13.48
C LYS A 85 2.87 14.35 -13.16
N MET A 86 2.51 13.59 -12.13
CA MET A 86 1.13 13.52 -11.65
C MET A 86 0.68 14.89 -11.13
N LEU A 87 1.50 15.55 -10.29
CA LEU A 87 1.23 16.89 -9.79
C LEU A 87 1.13 17.91 -10.92
N GLU A 88 2.08 17.91 -11.87
CA GLU A 88 2.06 18.79 -13.04
C GLU A 88 0.77 18.64 -13.85
N SER A 89 0.33 17.41 -14.08
CA SER A 89 -0.92 17.11 -14.82
C SER A 89 -2.18 17.63 -14.09
N LEU A 90 -2.13 17.71 -12.76
CA LEU A 90 -3.18 18.27 -11.91
C LEU A 90 -3.05 19.79 -11.70
N GLY A 91 -2.07 20.45 -12.31
CA GLY A 91 -1.78 21.86 -12.07
C GLY A 91 -1.27 22.17 -10.67
N LEU A 92 -0.69 21.17 -9.99
CA LEU A 92 -0.12 21.29 -8.65
C LEU A 92 1.41 21.39 -8.69
N ILE A 93 1.97 22.08 -7.70
CA ILE A 93 3.42 22.14 -7.47
C ILE A 93 3.76 21.24 -6.27
N PHE A 94 4.89 20.56 -6.35
CA PHE A 94 5.43 19.77 -5.24
C PHE A 94 5.66 20.67 -4.02
N ASP A 95 5.12 20.26 -2.87
CA ASP A 95 5.26 20.99 -1.60
C ASP A 95 6.27 20.29 -0.68
N GLY A 96 7.18 21.06 -0.08
CA GLY A 96 8.25 20.54 0.77
C GLY A 96 9.52 20.12 0.00
N ARG A 97 10.30 19.22 0.59
CA ARG A 97 11.61 18.79 0.07
C ARG A 97 11.49 17.46 -0.67
N HIS A 98 11.96 17.44 -1.92
CA HIS A 98 12.06 16.19 -2.68
C HIS A 98 12.89 15.14 -1.93
N HIS A 99 12.39 13.89 -1.95
CA HIS A 99 13.00 12.73 -1.29
C HIS A 99 12.99 12.78 0.25
N SER A 100 12.18 13.68 0.83
CA SER A 100 11.75 13.58 2.23
C SER A 100 10.51 12.69 2.27
N GLY A 101 10.59 11.55 2.97
CA GLY A 101 9.47 10.59 2.99
C GLY A 101 8.14 11.18 3.49
N LEU A 102 8.19 12.14 4.41
CA LEU A 102 7.01 12.86 4.87
C LEU A 102 6.42 13.75 3.77
N ASP A 103 7.25 14.56 3.12
CA ASP A 103 6.80 15.49 2.08
C ASP A 103 6.29 14.73 0.84
N ASP A 104 6.97 13.65 0.45
CA ASP A 104 6.53 12.76 -0.61
C ASP A 104 5.15 12.14 -0.27
N SER A 105 4.95 11.69 0.97
CA SER A 105 3.65 11.15 1.43
C SER A 105 2.53 12.19 1.42
N MET A 106 2.83 13.44 1.81
CA MET A 106 1.88 14.54 1.77
C MET A 106 1.48 14.90 0.34
N ASN A 107 2.41 14.89 -0.61
CA ASN A 107 2.10 15.11 -2.02
C ASN A 107 1.30 13.95 -2.63
N ILE A 108 1.56 12.71 -2.24
CA ILE A 108 0.72 11.56 -2.61
C ILE A 108 -0.70 11.72 -2.08
N ALA A 109 -0.88 12.18 -0.83
CA ALA A 109 -2.20 12.47 -0.29
C ALA A 109 -2.93 13.56 -1.08
N ARG A 110 -2.23 14.62 -1.52
CA ARG A 110 -2.80 15.65 -2.40
C ARG A 110 -3.28 15.09 -3.73
N ILE A 111 -2.50 14.24 -4.38
CA ILE A 111 -2.90 13.56 -5.62
C ILE A 111 -4.13 12.66 -5.38
N ALA A 112 -4.14 11.88 -4.30
CA ALA A 112 -5.27 11.03 -3.94
C ALA A 112 -6.55 11.83 -3.70
N LEU A 113 -6.44 13.02 -3.09
CA LEU A 113 -7.57 13.92 -2.90
C LEU A 113 -8.11 14.46 -4.22
N GLU A 114 -7.25 14.86 -5.17
CA GLU A 114 -7.70 15.30 -6.50
C GLU A 114 -8.37 14.17 -7.28
N LEU A 115 -7.82 12.95 -7.24
CA LEU A 115 -8.49 11.77 -7.81
C LEU A 115 -9.91 11.60 -7.27
N ILE A 116 -10.08 11.67 -5.94
CA ILE A 116 -11.40 11.54 -5.31
C ILE A 116 -12.34 12.68 -5.73
N LYS A 117 -11.85 13.93 -5.78
CA LYS A 117 -12.63 15.09 -6.21
C LYS A 117 -13.12 14.96 -7.64
N ASP A 118 -12.29 14.38 -8.51
CA ASP A 118 -12.65 14.14 -9.91
C ASP A 118 -13.57 12.93 -10.11
N GLY A 119 -13.91 12.21 -9.04
CA GLY A 119 -14.86 11.09 -9.04
C GLY A 119 -14.21 9.70 -9.07
N CYS A 120 -12.90 9.59 -8.87
CA CYS A 120 -12.22 8.31 -8.75
C CYS A 120 -12.58 7.61 -7.43
N VAL A 121 -12.92 6.32 -7.51
CA VAL A 121 -13.08 5.46 -6.33
C VAL A 121 -11.78 4.69 -6.11
N LEU A 122 -10.99 5.11 -5.11
CA LEU A 122 -9.72 4.45 -4.81
C LEU A 122 -9.94 3.06 -4.21
N LEU A 123 -9.50 2.01 -4.91
CA LEU A 123 -9.61 0.62 -4.50
C LEU A 123 -8.24 -0.05 -4.39
N LEU A 124 -8.16 -1.11 -3.57
CA LEU A 124 -6.95 -1.94 -3.48
C LEU A 124 -6.61 -2.52 -4.86
N ASN A 125 -5.43 -2.20 -5.37
CA ASN A 125 -5.02 -2.52 -6.76
C ASN A 125 -3.58 -3.09 -6.84
N ASP A 126 -2.95 -3.34 -5.69
CA ASP A 126 -1.63 -3.93 -5.57
C ASP A 126 -1.50 -4.73 -4.26
N GLY A 127 -0.54 -5.64 -4.22
CA GLY A 127 -0.32 -6.49 -3.05
C GLY A 127 0.88 -7.41 -3.20
N VAL A 128 1.33 -7.97 -2.09
CA VAL A 128 2.31 -9.07 -2.08
C VAL A 128 1.58 -10.41 -2.08
N ARG A 129 2.03 -11.34 -2.92
CA ARG A 129 1.60 -12.75 -2.91
C ARG A 129 2.75 -13.63 -2.47
N ALA A 130 2.45 -14.71 -1.74
CA ALA A 130 3.45 -15.67 -1.30
C ALA A 130 4.21 -16.32 -2.46
N SER A 131 3.59 -16.41 -3.64
CA SER A 131 4.09 -17.08 -4.84
C SER A 131 4.66 -16.15 -5.92
N ASP A 132 4.79 -14.84 -5.66
CA ASP A 132 5.19 -13.91 -6.72
C ASP A 132 6.64 -14.21 -7.19
N PRO A 133 6.89 -14.54 -8.47
CA PRO A 133 8.19 -15.02 -8.94
C PRO A 133 9.29 -13.95 -8.91
N LYS A 134 8.96 -12.66 -8.75
CA LYS A 134 9.94 -11.62 -8.40
C LYS A 134 10.43 -11.74 -6.93
N PHE A 135 9.97 -12.76 -6.21
CA PHE A 135 10.03 -12.92 -4.75
C PHE A 135 10.44 -14.33 -4.29
N ILE A 136 10.94 -15.22 -5.16
CA ILE A 136 11.53 -16.50 -4.75
C ILE A 136 12.92 -16.22 -4.13
N ASP A 137 13.08 -16.51 -2.85
CA ASP A 137 14.31 -16.22 -2.10
C ASP A 137 15.46 -17.18 -2.43
N LEU A 138 16.65 -16.60 -2.60
CA LEU A 138 17.97 -17.21 -2.71
C LEU A 138 18.45 -17.90 -1.41
N ASN A 139 17.56 -18.45 -0.58
CA ASN A 139 17.87 -19.47 0.45
C ASN A 139 16.57 -19.87 1.15
N ILE A 140 15.90 -20.91 0.64
CA ILE A 140 14.91 -21.66 1.38
C ILE A 140 15.65 -22.61 2.30
N SER A 141 15.51 -22.43 3.61
CA SER A 141 15.70 -23.48 4.59
C SER A 141 14.54 -23.41 5.57
N ASN A 142 13.58 -24.28 5.31
CA ASN A 142 12.56 -24.81 6.21
C ASN A 142 11.85 -23.82 7.14
N ASP A 143 10.66 -23.39 6.71
CA ASP A 143 9.52 -23.52 7.61
C ASP A 143 8.31 -24.00 6.81
N LYS A 144 7.84 -25.21 7.15
CA LYS A 144 6.58 -25.77 6.68
C LYS A 144 5.57 -25.43 7.76
N THR A 145 4.73 -24.45 7.51
CA THR A 145 3.43 -24.35 8.19
C THR A 145 2.35 -24.16 7.13
N GLU A 146 1.40 -25.08 7.18
CA GLU A 146 0.25 -25.24 6.32
C GLU A 146 -0.69 -24.03 6.48
N ASP A 147 -0.94 -23.29 5.42
CA ASP A 147 -2.15 -22.49 5.28
C ASP A 147 -2.92 -23.07 4.09
N LEU A 148 -4.03 -23.73 4.39
CA LEU A 148 -5.00 -24.25 3.44
C LEU A 148 -5.69 -23.06 2.77
N ASP A 149 -5.41 -22.86 1.48
CA ASP A 149 -6.20 -21.98 0.63
C ASP A 149 -7.54 -22.70 0.33
N GLU A 150 -8.63 -22.25 0.97
CA GLU A 150 -9.98 -22.52 0.47
C GLU A 150 -10.18 -21.68 -0.80
N GLU A 151 -10.19 -22.37 -1.95
CA GLU A 151 -10.66 -21.82 -3.22
C GLU A 151 -12.17 -21.56 -3.15
N GLU A 152 -12.58 -20.29 -2.97
CA GLU A 152 -13.92 -19.87 -3.38
C GLU A 152 -13.94 -19.53 -4.87
N SER A 153 -14.64 -20.37 -5.63
CA SER A 153 -14.95 -20.19 -7.04
C SER A 153 -15.78 -18.92 -7.31
N PRO A 154 -15.65 -18.27 -8.48
CA PRO A 154 -16.41 -17.06 -8.80
C PRO A 154 -17.88 -17.43 -9.13
N GLN A 155 -18.80 -17.11 -8.22
CA GLN A 155 -20.22 -17.10 -8.54
C GLN A 155 -20.62 -15.75 -9.15
N ASN A 156 -21.09 -15.83 -10.39
CA ASN A 156 -21.84 -14.81 -11.11
C ASN A 156 -23.03 -14.34 -10.27
N ASP A 157 -23.03 -13.08 -9.82
CA ASP A 157 -24.26 -12.37 -9.50
C ASP A 157 -24.53 -11.36 -10.60
N SER A 158 -25.38 -11.78 -11.53
CA SER A 158 -26.07 -10.91 -12.46
C SER A 158 -27.06 -10.02 -11.73
N LEU A 159 -26.96 -8.73 -12.01
CA LEU A 159 -28.03 -7.74 -12.15
C LEU A 159 -29.43 -8.19 -11.66
N VAL A 160 -29.86 -7.69 -10.49
CA VAL A 160 -31.30 -7.64 -10.16
C VAL A 160 -31.76 -6.20 -10.27
N VAL A 161 -32.48 -5.94 -11.36
CA VAL A 161 -33.35 -4.78 -11.56
C VAL A 161 -34.57 -5.00 -10.68
N LEU A 162 -34.96 -4.01 -9.88
CA LEU A 162 -36.27 -3.98 -9.25
C LEU A 162 -37.05 -2.79 -9.81
N ASP A 163 -37.94 -3.09 -10.75
CA ASP A 163 -39.13 -2.29 -11.05
C ASP A 163 -40.25 -2.76 -10.11
N GLU A 164 -40.80 -1.82 -9.33
CA GLU A 164 -42.23 -1.46 -9.16
C GLU A 164 -42.38 -0.49 -7.97
#